data_AF-A0A2V8EHJ2-F1
#
_entry.id   AF-A0A2V8EHJ2-F1
#
_cell.length_a   1.000
_cell.length_b   1.000
_cell.length_c   1.000
_cell.angle_alpha   90.00
_cell.angle_beta   90.00
_cell.angle_gamma   90.00
#
_symmetry.space_group_name_H-M   'P 1'
#
loop_
_entity.id
_entity.type
_entity.pdbx_description
1 polymer ?
#
loop_
_entity_poly.entity_id
_entity_poly.type
_entity_poly.pdbx_seq_one_letter_code
_entity_poly.pdbx_strand_id
1 'polypeptide(L)'
;MPLDRADRQQRRLRAEVTSMSAAVDDKRLDVLVEVNSADLRIGATNDVLDLAELSALTGARFTICGPLTEAFRREADRRGARTIVGTSRWFSRRALPLYAASVARWIARLRRLRPDVVHLNYPGYGPSLGCA
;
A
#
# COMPACT_ATOMS: atom_id res chain seq x y z
N MET A 1 -45.70 -12.74 -21.90
CA MET A 1 -44.42 -12.23 -22.45
C MET A 1 -43.49 -11.80 -21.30
N PRO A 2 -42.69 -12.72 -20.69
CA PRO A 2 -41.80 -12.43 -19.56
C PRO A 2 -40.35 -12.13 -19.94
N LEU A 3 -39.95 -12.39 -21.20
CA LEU A 3 -38.58 -12.33 -21.69
C LEU A 3 -38.00 -10.90 -21.72
N ASP A 4 -38.85 -9.89 -21.83
CA ASP A 4 -38.45 -8.49 -22.00
C ASP A 4 -37.91 -7.83 -20.71
N ARG A 5 -38.29 -8.34 -19.52
CA ARG A 5 -37.75 -7.82 -18.24
C ARG A 5 -36.36 -8.37 -17.94
N ALA A 6 -36.11 -9.64 -18.23
CA ALA A 6 -34.82 -10.29 -17.99
C ALA A 6 -33.71 -9.69 -18.88
N ASP A 7 -34.01 -9.45 -20.15
CA ASP A 7 -33.08 -8.83 -21.09
C ASP A 7 -32.71 -7.39 -20.70
N ARG A 8 -33.68 -6.61 -20.23
CA ARG A 8 -33.41 -5.24 -19.75
C ARG A 8 -32.57 -5.23 -18.48
N GLN A 9 -32.78 -6.19 -17.58
CA GLN A 9 -31.99 -6.33 -16.35
C GLN A 9 -30.55 -6.77 -16.66
N GLN A 10 -30.35 -7.71 -17.59
CA GLN A 10 -29.01 -8.11 -18.04
C GLN A 10 -28.28 -6.98 -18.75
N ARG A 11 -28.96 -6.17 -19.58
CA ARG A 11 -28.35 -5.00 -20.23
C ARG A 11 -27.95 -3.92 -19.23
N ARG A 12 -28.77 -3.68 -18.20
CA ARG A 12 -28.41 -2.76 -17.09
C ARG A 12 -27.21 -3.26 -16.31
N LEU A 13 -27.19 -4.52 -15.91
CA LEU A 13 -26.05 -5.10 -15.17
C LEU A 13 -24.76 -5.04 -15.99
N ARG A 14 -24.83 -5.33 -17.31
CA ARG A 14 -23.66 -5.19 -18.20
C ARG A 14 -23.19 -3.74 -18.30
N ALA A 15 -24.11 -2.79 -18.47
CA ALA A 15 -23.76 -1.37 -18.52
C ALA A 15 -23.17 -0.87 -17.19
N GLU A 16 -23.70 -1.32 -16.05
CA GLU A 16 -23.16 -1.02 -14.71
C GLU A 16 -21.75 -1.59 -14.55
N VAL A 17 -21.52 -2.86 -14.92
CA VAL A 17 -20.20 -3.49 -14.88
C VAL A 17 -19.20 -2.78 -15.80
N THR A 18 -19.60 -2.42 -17.02
CA THR A 18 -18.75 -1.65 -17.94
C THR A 18 -18.45 -0.26 -17.40
N SER A 19 -19.42 0.41 -16.79
CA SER A 19 -19.23 1.72 -16.16
C SER A 19 -18.34 1.67 -14.92
N MET A 20 -18.44 0.61 -14.11
CA MET A 20 -17.55 0.36 -12.97
C MET A 20 -16.13 0.06 -13.45
N SER A 21 -15.96 -0.75 -14.50
CA SER A 21 -14.66 -1.03 -15.10
C SER A 21 -14.00 0.23 -15.68
N ALA A 22 -14.77 1.07 -16.38
CA ALA A 22 -14.29 2.35 -16.91
C ALA A 22 -13.98 3.38 -15.80
N ALA A 23 -14.71 3.35 -14.69
CA ALA A 23 -14.42 4.19 -13.51
C ALA A 23 -13.20 3.69 -12.71
N VAL A 24 -12.89 2.39 -12.78
CA VAL A 24 -11.67 1.81 -12.22
C VAL A 24 -10.46 2.16 -13.09
N ASP A 25 -10.63 2.24 -14.42
CA ASP A 25 -9.55 2.52 -15.37
C ASP A 25 -8.94 3.93 -15.24
N ASP A 26 -9.65 4.91 -14.69
CA ASP A 26 -9.14 6.29 -14.59
C ASP A 26 -8.49 6.62 -13.22
N LYS A 27 -8.69 5.76 -12.21
CA LYS A 27 -8.13 5.99 -10.88
C LYS A 27 -6.84 5.21 -10.69
N ARG A 28 -5.71 5.88 -10.93
CA ARG A 28 -4.37 5.38 -10.55
C ARG A 28 -4.35 5.01 -9.06
N LEU A 29 -4.10 3.74 -8.77
CA LEU A 29 -4.02 3.22 -7.41
C LEU A 29 -2.74 3.70 -6.72
N ASP A 30 -2.85 4.27 -5.51
CA ASP A 30 -1.68 4.58 -4.67
C ASP A 30 -1.57 3.55 -3.53
N VAL A 31 -0.49 2.78 -3.54
CA VAL A 31 -0.25 1.65 -2.64
C VAL A 31 0.91 1.99 -1.71
N LEU A 32 0.68 1.88 -0.40
CA LEU A 32 1.70 2.02 0.63
C LEU A 32 2.00 0.65 1.23
N VAL A 33 3.25 0.22 1.13
CA VAL A 33 3.72 -1.08 1.64
C VAL A 33 4.75 -0.85 2.73
N GLU A 34 4.53 -1.40 3.90
CA GLU A 34 5.54 -1.48 4.95
C GLU A 34 6.42 -2.73 4.77
N VAL A 35 7.73 -2.56 4.94
CA VAL A 35 8.71 -3.64 5.05
C VAL A 35 9.44 -3.54 6.37
N ASN A 36 9.72 -4.69 6.99
CA ASN A 36 10.47 -4.78 8.25
C ASN A 36 11.98 -4.99 8.06
N SER A 37 12.42 -5.20 6.82
CA SER A 37 13.81 -5.34 6.44
C SER A 37 14.05 -4.59 5.13
N ALA A 38 15.27 -4.10 4.97
CA ALA A 38 15.76 -3.48 3.74
C ALA A 38 17.00 -4.21 3.21
N ASP A 39 17.15 -5.49 3.59
CA ASP A 39 18.19 -6.38 3.07
C ASP A 39 17.77 -6.94 1.71
N LEU A 40 18.43 -6.48 0.66
CA LEU A 40 18.20 -6.89 -0.73
C LEU A 40 18.54 -8.37 -1.00
N ARG A 41 19.09 -9.10 -0.03
CA ARG A 41 19.30 -10.55 -0.14
C ARG A 41 18.07 -11.36 0.26
N ILE A 42 17.08 -10.74 0.90
CA ILE A 42 15.84 -11.40 1.33
C ILE A 42 14.84 -11.37 0.17
N GLY A 43 14.38 -12.56 -0.27
CA GLY A 43 13.41 -12.71 -1.37
C GLY A 43 12.17 -11.83 -1.19
N ALA A 44 11.50 -11.91 -0.03
CA ALA A 44 10.32 -11.11 0.27
C ALA A 44 10.54 -9.57 0.20
N THR A 45 11.78 -9.10 0.39
CA THR A 45 12.12 -7.67 0.25
C THR A 45 12.28 -7.28 -1.22
N ASN A 46 12.78 -8.19 -2.06
CA ASN A 46 12.80 -8.01 -3.51
C ASN A 46 11.41 -8.15 -4.14
N ASP A 47 10.54 -9.03 -3.63
CA ASP A 47 9.18 -9.20 -4.17
C ASP A 47 8.39 -7.89 -4.16
N VAL A 48 8.59 -7.05 -3.12
CA VAL A 48 7.97 -5.72 -3.04
C VAL A 48 8.52 -4.76 -4.11
N LEU A 49 9.81 -4.86 -4.42
CA LEU A 49 10.47 -4.06 -5.46
C LEU A 49 10.04 -4.52 -6.86
N ASP A 50 9.98 -5.83 -7.09
CA ASP A 50 9.48 -6.44 -8.33
C ASP A 50 8.01 -6.06 -8.56
N LEU A 51 7.19 -6.14 -7.51
CA LEU A 51 5.79 -5.74 -7.59
C LEU A 51 5.64 -4.26 -7.92
N ALA A 52 6.45 -3.39 -7.31
CA ALA A 52 6.45 -1.97 -7.61
C ALA A 52 6.81 -1.70 -9.09
N GLU A 53 7.84 -2.37 -9.60
CA GLU A 53 8.27 -2.27 -11.01
C GLU A 53 7.16 -2.72 -11.97
N LEU A 54 6.58 -3.89 -11.73
CA LEU A 54 5.50 -4.44 -12.55
C LEU A 54 4.24 -3.58 -12.50
N SER A 55 3.93 -2.98 -11.34
CA SER A 55 2.76 -2.13 -11.14
C SER A 55 2.81 -0.81 -11.93
N ALA A 56 4.01 -0.38 -12.34
CA ALA A 56 4.15 0.81 -13.18
C ALA A 56 3.41 0.65 -14.52
N LEU A 57 3.32 -0.58 -15.04
CA LEU A 57 2.60 -0.91 -16.28
C LEU A 57 1.09 -0.70 -16.17
N THR A 58 0.53 -0.80 -14.96
CA THR A 58 -0.90 -0.59 -14.69
C THR A 58 -1.19 0.82 -14.18
N GLY A 59 -0.18 1.70 -14.12
CA GLY A 59 -0.31 3.07 -13.63
C GLY A 59 -0.43 3.21 -12.12
N ALA A 60 -0.38 2.10 -11.37
CA ALA A 60 -0.33 2.10 -9.92
C ALA A 60 1.00 2.68 -9.43
N ARG A 61 0.97 3.31 -8.26
CA ARG A 61 2.12 3.92 -7.60
C ARG A 61 2.39 3.21 -6.30
N PHE A 62 3.64 2.81 -6.11
CA PHE A 62 4.07 2.17 -4.88
C PHE A 62 4.93 3.11 -4.05
N THR A 63 4.58 3.22 -2.78
CA THR A 63 5.39 3.85 -1.75
C THR A 63 5.81 2.78 -0.76
N ILE A 64 7.11 2.53 -0.65
CA ILE A 64 7.67 1.55 0.29
C ILE A 64 8.12 2.27 1.55
N CYS A 65 7.69 1.79 2.70
CA CYS A 65 8.02 2.35 3.99
C CYS A 65 8.72 1.33 4.89
N GLY A 66 9.73 1.75 5.65
CA GLY A 66 10.42 0.84 6.57
C GLY A 66 11.77 1.37 7.06
N PRO A 67 12.56 0.52 7.75
CA PRO A 67 13.95 0.81 8.15
C PRO A 67 14.87 0.76 6.92
N LEU A 68 14.62 1.62 5.93
CA LEU A 68 15.22 1.52 4.61
C LEU A 68 16.68 1.96 4.62
N THR A 69 17.56 1.13 4.06
CA THR A 69 18.95 1.51 3.79
C THR A 69 19.05 2.42 2.57
N GLU A 70 20.17 3.15 2.45
CA GLU A 70 20.45 3.96 1.27
C GLU A 70 20.49 3.10 -0.01
N ALA A 71 21.07 1.89 0.07
CA ALA A 71 21.13 0.96 -1.06
C ALA A 71 19.73 0.53 -1.51
N PHE A 72 18.87 0.16 -0.56
CA PHE A 72 17.48 -0.18 -0.86
C PHE A 72 16.72 1.00 -1.49
N ARG A 73 16.90 2.22 -0.97
CA ARG A 73 16.24 3.41 -1.51
C ARG A 73 16.64 3.69 -2.96
N ARG A 74 17.92 3.51 -3.30
CA ARG A 74 18.39 3.64 -4.69
C ARG A 74 17.82 2.57 -5.59
N GLU A 75 17.67 1.34 -5.10
CA GLU A 75 17.04 0.25 -5.85
C GLU A 75 15.57 0.55 -6.11
N ALA A 76 14.83 0.94 -5.08
CA ALA A 76 13.42 1.34 -5.17
C ALA A 76 13.20 2.47 -6.18
N ASP A 77 14.02 3.52 -6.13
CA ASP A 77 13.95 4.64 -7.06
C ASP A 77 14.18 4.20 -8.52
N ARG A 78 15.18 3.33 -8.76
CA ARG A 78 15.46 2.79 -10.09
C ARG A 78 14.28 2.01 -10.68
N ARG A 79 13.47 1.40 -9.80
CA ARG A 79 12.28 0.62 -10.14
C ARG A 79 10.97 1.42 -10.07
N GLY A 80 11.06 2.74 -9.92
CA GLY A 80 9.90 3.64 -9.93
C GLY A 80 9.08 3.64 -8.63
N ALA A 81 9.63 3.10 -7.54
CA ALA A 81 8.99 3.12 -6.23
C ALA A 81 9.44 4.33 -5.40
N ARG A 82 8.49 4.97 -4.71
CA ARG A 82 8.78 6.01 -3.72
C ARG A 82 9.19 5.35 -2.40
N THR A 83 9.96 6.07 -1.58
CA THR A 83 10.40 5.54 -0.29
C THR A 83 10.13 6.49 0.87
N ILE A 84 9.79 5.91 2.02
CA ILE A 84 9.63 6.62 3.29
C ILE A 84 10.42 5.88 4.36
N VAL A 85 11.36 6.56 5.00
CA VAL A 85 12.04 6.00 6.16
C VAL A 85 11.12 6.10 7.36
N GLY A 86 10.90 4.98 8.04
CA GLY A 86 10.11 4.88 9.26
C GLY A 86 10.33 3.53 9.90
N THR A 87 10.40 3.46 11.22
CA THR A 87 10.63 2.19 11.91
C THR A 87 9.39 1.80 12.71
N SER A 88 8.98 0.55 12.61
CA SER A 88 7.84 0.07 13.37
C SER A 88 8.19 0.09 14.85
N ARG A 89 7.27 0.60 15.69
CA ARG A 89 7.49 0.71 17.13
C ARG A 89 6.63 -0.32 17.85
N TRP A 90 7.30 -1.16 18.64
CA TRP A 90 6.64 -2.10 19.53
C TRP A 90 5.94 -1.38 20.68
N PHE A 91 4.73 -1.85 21.01
CA PHE A 91 4.01 -1.35 22.17
C PHE A 91 4.71 -1.79 23.47
N SER A 92 4.88 -0.86 24.41
CA SER A 92 5.14 -1.20 25.81
C SER A 92 4.48 -0.17 26.74
N ARG A 93 4.02 -0.61 27.92
CA ARG A 93 3.35 0.28 28.89
C ARG A 93 4.22 1.47 29.30
N ARG A 94 5.53 1.26 29.44
CA ARG A 94 6.51 2.30 29.78
C ARG A 94 6.74 3.30 28.64
N ALA A 95 6.56 2.87 27.39
CA ALA A 95 6.73 3.71 26.20
C ALA A 95 5.41 4.22 25.62
N LEU A 96 4.29 4.10 26.33
CA LEU A 96 2.95 4.45 25.83
C LEU A 96 2.88 5.88 25.26
N PRO A 97 3.43 6.93 25.91
CA PRO A 97 3.38 8.28 25.34
C PRO A 97 4.12 8.38 24.00
N LEU A 98 5.28 7.74 23.88
CA LEU A 98 6.06 7.73 22.65
C LEU A 98 5.37 6.91 21.56
N TYR A 99 4.74 5.78 21.94
CA TYR A 99 3.93 4.98 21.03
C TYR A 99 2.74 5.79 20.49
N ALA A 100 2.01 6.50 21.35
CA ALA A 100 0.89 7.36 20.94
C ALA A 100 1.36 8.49 20.01
N ALA A 101 2.51 9.12 20.28
CA ALA A 101 3.09 10.13 19.41
C ALA A 101 3.46 9.56 18.03
N SER A 102 4.03 8.35 17.98
CA SER A 102 4.31 7.62 16.75
C SER A 102 3.02 7.32 15.96
N VAL A 103 1.96 6.88 16.64
CA VAL A 103 0.63 6.64 16.03
C VAL A 103 0.08 7.92 15.40
N ALA A 104 0.09 9.03 16.15
CA ALA A 104 -0.40 10.30 15.66
C ALA A 104 0.37 10.80 14.42
N ARG A 105 1.71 10.64 14.42
CA ARG A 105 2.56 10.96 13.28
C ARG A 105 2.24 10.10 12.07
N TRP A 106 2.03 8.81 12.27
CA TRP A 106 1.66 7.90 11.19
C TRP A 106 0.30 8.25 10.58
N ILE A 107 -0.71 8.51 11.41
CA ILE A 107 -2.03 8.98 10.95
C ILE A 107 -1.89 10.29 10.16
N ALA A 108 -1.11 11.25 10.64
CA ALA A 108 -0.88 12.51 9.92
C ALA A 108 -0.21 12.27 8.56
N ARG A 109 0.72 11.30 8.48
CA ARG A 109 1.39 10.92 7.23
C ARG A 109 0.43 10.22 6.26
N LEU A 110 -0.36 9.26 6.71
CA LEU A 110 -1.41 8.62 5.91
C LEU A 110 -2.41 9.63 5.36
N ARG A 111 -2.83 10.60 6.18
CA ARG A 111 -3.70 11.70 5.73
C ARG A 111 -3.07 12.56 4.64
N ARG A 112 -1.76 12.74 4.64
CA ARG A 112 -1.03 13.51 3.60
C ARG A 112 -0.83 12.70 2.33
N LEU A 113 -0.44 11.42 2.46
CA LEU A 113 -0.18 10.53 1.33
C LEU A 113 -1.48 10.11 0.63
N ARG A 114 -2.57 9.94 1.38
CA ARG A 114 -3.87 9.44 0.91
C ARG A 114 -3.75 8.14 0.07
N PRO A 115 -3.05 7.10 0.57
CA PRO A 115 -2.98 5.84 -0.14
C PRO A 115 -4.37 5.21 -0.23
N ASP A 116 -4.65 4.55 -1.35
CA ASP A 116 -5.85 3.74 -1.54
C ASP A 116 -5.74 2.39 -0.83
N VAL A 117 -4.52 1.83 -0.79
CA VAL A 117 -4.22 0.55 -0.13
C VAL A 117 -3.03 0.73 0.81
N VAL A 118 -3.15 0.19 2.03
CA VAL A 118 -2.07 0.14 3.00
C VAL A 118 -1.82 -1.31 3.40
N HIS A 119 -0.64 -1.82 3.08
CA HIS A 119 -0.15 -3.10 3.57
C HIS A 119 0.82 -2.85 4.74
N LEU A 120 0.46 -3.35 5.92
CA LEU A 120 1.29 -3.25 7.11
C LEU A 120 1.95 -4.61 7.38
N ASN A 121 3.27 -4.59 7.55
CA ASN A 121 4.04 -5.78 7.86
C ASN A 121 4.35 -5.75 9.35
N TYR A 122 3.78 -6.68 10.11
CA TYR A 122 4.01 -6.73 11.55
C TYR A 122 5.32 -7.50 11.84
N PRO A 123 6.31 -6.90 12.51
CA PRO A 123 7.58 -7.56 12.81
C PRO A 123 7.45 -8.71 13.83
N GLY A 124 6.25 -9.00 14.31
CA GLY A 124 5.88 -10.21 15.03
C GLY A 124 4.45 -10.17 15.56
N TYR A 125 4.10 -11.08 16.47
CA TYR A 125 2.73 -11.28 16.96
C TYR A 125 2.24 -10.24 17.98
N GLY A 126 3.10 -9.30 18.39
CA GLY A 126 2.74 -8.27 19.38
C GLY A 126 2.15 -7.02 18.74
N PRO A 127 1.39 -6.20 19.50
CA PRO A 127 0.89 -4.92 19.00
C PRO A 127 2.08 -4.04 18.62
N SER A 128 2.21 -3.75 17.33
CA SER A 128 3.23 -2.86 16.79
C SER A 128 2.56 -1.87 15.84
N LEU A 129 3.09 -0.66 15.79
CA LEU A 129 2.66 0.33 14.83
C LEU A 129 3.61 0.27 13.64
N GLY A 130 3.06 0.18 12.44
CA GLY A 130 3.84 0.33 11.24
C GLY A 130 4.37 1.76 11.05
N CYS A 131 5.63 1.90 10.64
CA CYS A 131 6.18 3.16 10.13
C CYS A 131 6.06 4.43 11.02
N ALA A 132 6.57 4.38 12.27
CA ALA A 132 6.70 5.55 13.16
C ALA A 132 7.71 6.61 12.70
#